data_AF-A0A703ST99-F1
#
_entry.id   AF-A0A703ST99-F1
#
_cell.length_a   1.000
_cell.length_b   1.000
_cell.length_c   1.000
_cell.angle_alpha   90.00
_cell.angle_beta   90.00
_cell.angle_gamma   90.00
#
_symmetry.space_group_name_H-M   'P 1'
#
loop_
_entity.id
_entity.type
_entity.pdbx_description
1 polymer ?
#
loop_
_entity_poly.entity_id
_entity_poly.type
_entity_poly.pdbx_seq_one_letter_code
_entity_poly.pdbx_strand_id
1 'polypeptide(L)'
;ADFICRVWEPLLARMGISQRTTLIKHGFYPAGGGAAATVVEPATSLRGLTLISRGETLRTTAEALLAAVPYHVGEREVATLEAHFPLAEKNVVALEGGCGPGNALLLMIQSEQLTELFAAFGVKGTSAEAVANQVAHEARRYLASPAAVGEHLADQLILPLA
;
A
#
# COMPACT_ATOMS: atom_id res chain seq x y z
N ALA A 1 -3.22 -7.26 0.62
CA ALA A 1 -4.24 -7.13 -0.44
C ALA A 1 -4.40 -5.67 -0.88
N ASP A 2 -4.20 -4.69 0.01
CA ASP A 2 -4.34 -3.26 -0.30
C ASP A 2 -3.54 -2.79 -1.51
N PHE A 3 -2.30 -3.28 -1.70
CA PHE A 3 -1.53 -2.97 -2.91
C PHE A 3 -2.28 -3.38 -4.19
N ILE A 4 -2.86 -4.58 -4.21
CA ILE A 4 -3.64 -5.05 -5.37
C ILE A 4 -4.84 -4.12 -5.59
N CYS A 5 -5.65 -3.91 -4.57
CA CYS A 5 -6.87 -3.11 -4.68
C CYS A 5 -6.62 -1.63 -5.03
N ARG A 6 -5.58 -1.01 -4.46
CA ARG A 6 -5.39 0.46 -4.48
C ARG A 6 -4.34 0.92 -5.50
N VAL A 7 -3.40 0.06 -5.89
CA VAL A 7 -2.29 0.39 -6.81
C VAL A 7 -2.44 -0.34 -8.14
N TRP A 8 -2.55 -1.66 -8.08
CA TRP A 8 -2.51 -2.52 -9.26
C TRP A 8 -3.80 -2.47 -10.09
N GLU A 9 -4.94 -2.72 -9.45
CA GLU A 9 -6.25 -2.84 -10.11
C GLU A 9 -6.65 -1.59 -10.91
N PRO A 10 -6.44 -0.36 -10.40
CA PRO A 10 -6.73 0.85 -11.19
C PRO A 10 -5.93 0.93 -12.49
N LEU A 11 -4.70 0.43 -12.53
CA LEU A 11 -3.88 0.43 -13.76
C LEU A 11 -4.35 -0.63 -14.74
N LEU A 12 -4.71 -1.82 -14.25
CA LEU A 12 -5.32 -2.86 -15.08
C LEU A 12 -6.63 -2.41 -15.72
N ALA A 13 -7.47 -1.69 -14.97
CA ALA A 13 -8.71 -1.13 -15.51
C ALA A 13 -8.46 -0.16 -16.67
N ARG A 14 -7.39 0.65 -16.61
CA ARG A 14 -6.98 1.54 -17.72
C ARG A 14 -6.55 0.76 -18.97
N MET A 15 -6.04 -0.45 -18.78
CA MET A 15 -5.65 -1.38 -19.85
C MET A 15 -6.84 -2.18 -20.41
N GLY A 16 -8.04 -2.01 -19.86
CA GLY A 16 -9.24 -2.75 -20.26
C GLY A 16 -9.42 -4.08 -19.53
N ILE A 17 -8.64 -4.36 -18.48
CA ILE A 17 -8.73 -5.57 -17.67
C ILE A 17 -9.62 -5.28 -16.45
N SER A 18 -10.74 -6.00 -16.36
CA SER A 18 -11.70 -5.88 -15.25
C SER A 18 -11.41 -6.95 -14.20
N GLN A 19 -10.87 -6.54 -13.06
CA GLN A 19 -10.76 -7.37 -11.88
C GLN A 19 -11.12 -6.58 -10.61
N ARG A 20 -11.63 -7.29 -9.61
CA ARG A 20 -11.96 -6.73 -8.30
C ARG A 20 -11.51 -7.66 -7.21
N THR A 21 -10.57 -7.22 -6.40
CA THR A 21 -10.11 -7.93 -5.20
C THR A 21 -10.80 -7.35 -3.97
N THR A 22 -11.32 -8.23 -3.13
CA THR A 22 -11.88 -7.89 -1.82
C THR A 22 -11.04 -8.57 -0.75
N LEU A 23 -10.49 -7.79 0.17
CA LEU A 23 -9.91 -8.33 1.40
C LEU A 23 -11.03 -8.73 2.35
N ILE A 24 -11.22 -10.02 2.55
CA ILE A 24 -12.26 -10.58 3.44
C ILE A 24 -11.78 -10.53 4.88
N LYS A 25 -10.52 -10.90 5.10
CA LYS A 25 -9.92 -10.99 6.44
C LYS A 25 -8.42 -10.75 6.36
N HIS A 26 -7.89 -9.90 7.24
CA HIS A 26 -6.45 -9.74 7.39
C HIS A 26 -5.81 -11.00 7.96
N GLY A 27 -4.60 -11.32 7.53
CA GLY A 27 -3.78 -12.38 8.12
C GLY A 27 -2.35 -11.91 8.17
N PHE A 28 -1.80 -11.79 9.38
CA PHE A 28 -0.43 -11.31 9.60
C PHE A 28 0.51 -12.50 9.73
N TYR A 29 1.69 -12.38 9.13
CA TYR A 29 2.75 -13.37 9.31
C TYR A 29 3.25 -13.40 10.77
N PRO A 30 3.56 -14.58 11.35
CA PRO A 30 3.50 -15.92 10.76
C PRO A 30 2.15 -16.63 10.93
N ALA A 31 1.22 -16.08 11.72
CA ALA A 31 -0.04 -16.73 12.04
C ALA A 31 -0.93 -17.01 10.81
N GLY A 32 -0.88 -16.12 9.81
CA GLY A 32 -1.66 -16.25 8.59
C GLY A 32 -3.16 -16.13 8.84
N GLY A 33 -3.97 -16.99 8.19
CA GLY A 33 -5.43 -17.01 8.35
C GLY A 33 -6.17 -15.85 7.67
N GLY A 34 -5.46 -15.08 6.84
CA GLY A 34 -6.05 -14.05 5.99
C GLY A 34 -6.77 -14.66 4.80
N ALA A 35 -7.73 -13.92 4.26
CA ALA A 35 -8.51 -14.32 3.09
C ALA A 35 -8.77 -13.11 2.20
N ALA A 36 -8.55 -13.28 0.90
CA ALA A 36 -8.96 -12.34 -0.13
C ALA A 36 -9.62 -13.11 -1.27
N ALA A 37 -10.57 -12.48 -1.95
CA ALA A 37 -11.20 -13.03 -3.13
C ALA A 37 -11.07 -12.04 -4.28
N THR A 38 -10.76 -12.53 -5.47
CA THR A 38 -10.68 -11.73 -6.68
C THR A 38 -11.67 -12.26 -7.70
N VAL A 39 -12.51 -11.38 -8.23
CA VAL A 39 -13.37 -11.66 -9.37
C VAL A 39 -12.73 -11.04 -10.60
N VAL A 40 -12.58 -11.81 -11.68
CA VAL A 40 -11.97 -11.37 -12.94
C VAL A 40 -12.94 -11.63 -14.07
N GLU A 41 -13.08 -10.66 -14.97
CA GLU A 41 -13.90 -10.78 -16.18
C GLU A 41 -12.99 -10.91 -17.41
N PRO A 42 -13.39 -11.69 -18.44
CA PRO A 42 -12.64 -11.74 -19.69
C PRO A 42 -12.53 -10.36 -20.34
N ALA A 43 -11.31 -9.94 -20.68
CA ALA A 43 -11.10 -8.69 -21.39
C ALA A 43 -11.62 -8.79 -22.85
N THR A 44 -12.52 -7.89 -23.24
CA THR A 44 -13.04 -7.83 -24.61
C THR A 44 -12.07 -7.15 -25.58
N SER A 45 -11.26 -6.23 -25.07
CA SER A 45 -10.18 -5.55 -25.80
C SER A 45 -9.15 -5.02 -24.81
N LEU A 46 -7.88 -5.02 -25.20
CA LEU A 46 -6.79 -4.45 -24.42
C LEU A 46 -6.42 -3.06 -24.94
N ARG A 47 -5.93 -2.21 -24.04
CA ARG A 47 -5.44 -0.86 -24.34
C ARG A 47 -4.03 -0.70 -23.81
N GLY A 48 -3.17 -0.05 -24.58
CA GLY A 48 -1.84 0.30 -24.13
C GLY A 48 -1.89 1.25 -22.93
N LEU A 49 -0.98 1.07 -21.98
CA LEU A 49 -0.74 1.97 -20.87
C LEU A 49 0.60 2.66 -21.07
N THR A 50 0.60 3.99 -20.99
CA THR A 50 1.81 4.81 -21.07
C THR A 50 1.96 5.59 -19.77
N LEU A 51 3.03 5.29 -19.02
CA LEU A 51 3.37 5.93 -17.76
C LEU A 51 4.81 6.44 -17.83
N ILE A 52 4.98 7.71 -18.21
CA ILE A 52 6.31 8.33 -18.36
C ILE A 52 6.77 8.99 -17.04
N SER A 53 5.84 9.62 -16.33
CA SER A 53 6.06 10.25 -15.03
C SER A 53 4.86 10.01 -14.11
N ARG A 54 5.05 10.10 -12.79
CA ARG A 54 3.96 10.00 -11.81
C ARG A 54 3.05 11.24 -11.78
N GLY A 55 3.59 12.40 -12.15
CA GLY A 55 2.94 13.71 -12.02
C GLY A 55 3.06 14.31 -10.62
N GLU A 56 2.29 15.35 -10.33
CA GLU A 56 2.27 15.97 -9.00
C GLU A 56 1.64 15.06 -7.94
N THR A 57 2.13 15.15 -6.70
CA THR A 57 1.51 14.45 -5.57
C THR A 57 0.23 15.17 -5.16
N LEU A 58 -0.91 14.49 -5.28
CA LEU A 58 -2.22 15.02 -4.95
C LEU A 58 -2.61 14.79 -3.50
N ARG A 59 -2.28 13.61 -2.97
CA ARG A 59 -2.66 13.21 -1.61
C ARG A 59 -1.67 12.19 -1.06
N THR A 60 -1.38 12.31 0.23
CA THR A 60 -0.59 11.33 0.99
C THR A 60 -1.42 10.86 2.19
N THR A 61 -1.47 9.55 2.41
CA THR A 61 -2.22 8.97 3.54
C THR A 61 -1.38 7.91 4.23
N ALA A 62 -1.18 8.08 5.54
CA ALA A 62 -0.55 7.12 6.43
C ALA A 62 -1.65 6.35 7.19
N GLU A 63 -1.62 5.03 7.11
CA GLU A 63 -2.61 4.14 7.72
C GLU A 63 -1.91 3.04 8.52
N ALA A 64 -2.05 3.07 9.85
CA ALA A 64 -1.56 2.03 10.75
C ALA A 64 -2.67 1.01 11.03
N LEU A 65 -2.45 -0.24 10.65
CA LEU A 65 -3.39 -1.36 10.83
C LEU A 65 -2.94 -2.22 12.01
N LEU A 66 -3.77 -2.32 13.04
CA LEU A 66 -3.44 -2.99 14.30
C LEU A 66 -4.38 -4.17 14.55
N ALA A 67 -3.84 -5.36 14.78
CA ALA A 67 -4.61 -6.54 15.17
C ALA A 67 -4.04 -7.17 16.44
N ALA A 68 -4.79 -7.08 17.55
CA ALA A 68 -4.33 -7.49 18.88
C ALA A 68 -2.98 -6.86 19.29
N VAL A 69 -2.75 -5.61 18.87
CA VAL A 69 -1.59 -4.78 19.23
C VAL A 69 -2.12 -3.50 19.91
N PRO A 70 -1.45 -2.99 20.97
CA PRO A 70 -1.90 -1.77 21.64
C PRO A 70 -2.03 -0.58 20.68
N TYR A 71 -3.13 0.17 20.80
CA TYR A 71 -3.46 1.29 19.90
C TYR A 71 -2.33 2.35 19.79
N HIS A 72 -1.68 2.63 20.92
CA HIS A 72 -0.57 3.58 21.00
C HIS A 72 0.66 3.19 20.14
N VAL A 73 0.73 1.96 19.64
CA VAL A 73 1.76 1.57 18.67
C VAL A 73 1.52 2.28 17.35
N GLY A 74 0.31 2.19 16.80
CA GLY A 74 -0.05 2.87 15.54
C GLY A 74 -0.01 4.39 15.64
N GLU A 75 -0.38 4.95 16.81
CA GLU A 75 -0.26 6.41 17.04
C GLU A 75 1.19 6.89 16.93
N ARG A 76 2.15 6.15 17.50
CA ARG A 76 3.57 6.49 17.39
C ARG A 76 4.10 6.32 15.97
N GLU A 77 3.60 5.34 15.22
CA GLU A 77 3.99 5.12 13.83
C GLU A 77 3.57 6.29 12.94
N VAL A 78 2.28 6.66 12.97
CA VAL A 78 1.78 7.77 12.15
C VAL A 78 2.37 9.12 12.60
N ALA A 79 2.62 9.30 13.90
CA ALA A 79 3.30 10.50 14.41
C ALA A 79 4.77 10.57 13.97
N THR A 80 5.49 9.44 13.92
CA THR A 80 6.87 9.43 13.42
C THR A 80 6.93 9.75 11.93
N LEU A 81 5.97 9.25 11.14
CA LEU A 81 5.87 9.58 9.71
C LEU A 81 5.64 11.07 9.45
N GLU A 82 5.02 11.81 10.36
CA GLU A 82 4.75 13.25 10.23
C GLU A 82 6.03 14.08 10.07
N ALA A 83 7.15 13.63 10.66
CA ALA A 83 8.46 14.28 10.48
C ALA A 83 8.97 14.21 9.03
N HIS A 84 8.47 13.26 8.24
CA HIS A 84 8.83 13.07 6.84
C HIS A 84 7.73 13.53 5.88
N PHE A 85 6.47 13.39 6.28
CA PHE A 85 5.27 13.69 5.51
C PHE A 85 4.28 14.50 6.36
N PRO A 86 4.55 15.79 6.61
CA PRO A 86 3.75 16.60 7.54
C PRO A 86 2.31 16.86 7.06
N LEU A 87 2.05 16.70 5.76
CA LEU A 87 0.72 16.88 5.16
C LEU A 87 -0.01 15.54 4.97
N ALA A 88 0.56 14.42 5.43
CA ALA A 88 -0.10 13.14 5.32
C ALA A 88 -1.33 13.08 6.24
N GLU A 89 -2.45 12.61 5.70
CA GLU A 89 -3.59 12.23 6.50
C GLU A 89 -3.25 10.98 7.31
N LYS A 90 -3.57 10.98 8.62
CA LYS A 90 -3.17 9.92 9.55
C LYS A 90 -4.39 9.14 10.00
N ASN A 91 -4.35 7.82 9.83
CA ASN A 91 -5.39 6.90 10.27
C ASN A 91 -4.77 5.75 11.09
N VAL A 92 -5.39 5.42 12.21
CA VAL A 92 -5.04 4.23 13.01
C VAL A 92 -6.28 3.36 13.12
N VAL A 93 -6.21 2.17 12.55
CA VAL A 93 -7.34 1.25 12.39
C VAL A 93 -7.09 0.00 13.23
N ALA A 94 -7.95 -0.20 14.24
CA ALA A 94 -8.00 -1.45 14.98
C ALA A 94 -8.83 -2.47 14.19
N LEU A 95 -8.20 -3.58 13.80
CA LEU A 95 -8.81 -4.65 13.03
C LEU A 95 -9.56 -5.62 13.96
N GLU A 96 -10.80 -5.93 13.58
CA GLU A 96 -11.64 -6.89 14.27
C GLU A 96 -11.35 -8.34 13.82
N GLY A 97 -11.84 -9.34 14.58
CA GLY A 97 -11.86 -10.74 14.12
C GLY A 97 -10.65 -11.62 14.49
N GLY A 98 -9.85 -11.22 15.48
CA GLY A 98 -8.86 -12.10 16.14
C GLY A 98 -7.63 -12.44 15.29
N CYS A 99 -7.32 -11.66 14.26
CA CYS A 99 -6.22 -11.87 13.34
C CYS A 99 -4.89 -11.35 13.92
N GLY A 100 -4.41 -11.89 15.04
CA GLY A 100 -3.28 -11.26 15.74
C GLY A 100 -2.34 -12.21 16.48
N PRO A 101 -1.22 -11.68 17.01
CA PRO A 101 -0.81 -10.27 16.94
C PRO A 101 -0.27 -9.87 15.55
N GLY A 102 -0.60 -8.66 15.09
CA GLY A 102 -0.19 -8.14 13.80
C GLY A 102 -0.23 -6.62 13.71
N ASN A 103 0.73 -6.05 12.99
CA ASN A 103 0.84 -4.61 12.76
C ASN A 103 1.40 -4.33 11.36
N ALA A 104 0.77 -3.41 10.63
CA ALA A 104 1.28 -2.91 9.35
C ALA A 104 1.08 -1.40 9.26
N LEU A 105 2.11 -0.69 8.86
CA LEU A 105 2.05 0.72 8.52
C LEU A 105 2.08 0.88 7.01
N LEU A 106 1.06 1.51 6.46
CA LEU A 106 0.94 1.78 5.03
C LEU A 106 1.10 3.29 4.78
N LEU A 107 1.86 3.66 3.76
CA LEU A 107 1.92 5.03 3.25
C LEU A 107 1.52 5.01 1.77
N MET A 108 0.38 5.61 1.47
CA MET A 108 -0.12 5.77 0.11
C MET A 108 0.22 7.16 -0.42
N ILE A 109 0.74 7.20 -1.63
CA ILE A 109 1.02 8.45 -2.37
C ILE A 109 0.20 8.42 -3.64
N GLN A 110 -0.87 9.19 -3.66
CA GLN A 110 -1.70 9.41 -4.84
C GLN A 110 -1.10 10.57 -5.64
N SER A 111 -0.66 10.27 -6.86
CA SER A 111 -0.18 11.26 -7.83
C SER A 111 -1.17 11.38 -9.00
N GLU A 112 -0.96 12.33 -9.90
CA GLU A 112 -1.84 12.52 -11.06
C GLU A 112 -2.02 11.27 -11.92
N GLN A 113 -0.94 10.51 -12.13
CA GLN A 113 -0.95 9.39 -13.08
C GLN A 113 -1.19 8.03 -12.44
N LEU A 114 -0.91 7.88 -11.14
CA LEU A 114 -1.06 6.62 -10.40
C LEU A 114 -0.97 6.83 -8.90
N THR A 115 -1.32 5.79 -8.16
CA THR A 115 -1.10 5.69 -6.71
C THR A 115 0.01 4.68 -6.44
N GLU A 116 0.95 5.00 -5.57
CA GLU A 116 1.90 4.04 -5.00
C GLU A 116 1.59 3.76 -3.53
N LEU A 117 1.97 2.57 -3.05
CA LEU A 117 1.75 2.14 -1.67
C LEU A 117 3.01 1.48 -1.12
N PHE A 118 3.54 2.07 -0.06
CA PHE A 118 4.68 1.57 0.71
C PHE A 118 4.17 0.95 2.01
N ALA A 119 4.78 -0.14 2.44
CA ALA A 119 4.35 -0.86 3.63
C ALA A 119 5.54 -1.37 4.44
N ALA A 120 5.46 -1.27 5.76
CA ALA A 120 6.33 -1.99 6.67
C ALA A 120 5.50 -2.66 7.76
N PHE A 121 6.04 -3.74 8.31
CA PHE A 121 5.34 -4.60 9.25
C PHE A 121 6.02 -4.57 10.61
N GLY A 122 5.23 -4.39 11.67
CA GLY A 122 5.73 -4.51 13.03
C GLY A 122 6.06 -5.96 13.34
N VAL A 123 7.34 -6.25 13.61
CA VAL A 123 7.80 -7.55 14.10
C VAL A 123 8.33 -7.44 15.52
N LYS A 124 8.33 -8.54 16.27
CA LYS A 124 8.82 -8.57 17.65
C LYS A 124 10.25 -8.02 17.73
N GLY A 125 10.45 -7.01 18.59
CA GLY A 125 11.75 -6.35 18.79
C GLY A 125 11.98 -5.13 17.91
N THR A 126 11.09 -4.82 16.96
CA THR A 126 11.14 -3.57 16.17
C THR A 126 10.28 -2.51 16.82
N SER A 127 10.78 -1.28 16.94
CA SER A 127 10.01 -0.15 17.48
C SER A 127 9.06 0.41 16.43
N ALA A 128 7.99 1.09 16.88
CA ALA A 128 7.06 1.81 16.00
C ALA A 128 7.80 2.83 15.11
N GLU A 129 8.76 3.54 15.70
CA GLU A 129 9.56 4.54 15.02
C GLU A 129 10.44 3.90 13.92
N ALA A 130 10.99 2.71 14.17
CA ALA A 130 11.75 1.98 13.16
C ALA A 130 10.88 1.54 11.98
N VAL A 131 9.66 1.05 12.24
CA VAL A 131 8.67 0.73 11.19
C VAL A 131 8.34 1.97 10.35
N ALA A 132 8.05 3.10 11.01
CA ALA A 132 7.76 4.37 10.34
C ALA A 132 8.92 4.89 9.50
N ASN A 133 10.14 4.84 10.03
CA ASN A 133 11.34 5.28 9.32
C ASN A 133 11.65 4.41 8.10
N GLN A 134 11.36 3.11 8.15
CA GLN A 134 11.50 2.22 7.00
C GLN A 134 10.56 2.66 5.86
N VAL A 135 9.26 2.81 6.16
CA VAL A 135 8.27 3.27 5.16
C VAL A 135 8.65 4.64 4.61
N ALA A 136 9.09 5.56 5.48
CA ALA A 136 9.50 6.89 5.05
C ALA A 136 10.73 6.85 4.14
N HIS A 137 11.71 6.00 4.44
CA HIS A 137 12.90 5.86 3.61
C HIS A 137 12.55 5.38 2.20
N GLU A 138 11.74 4.32 2.09
CA GLU A 138 11.32 3.76 0.81
C GLU A 138 10.50 4.76 -0.02
N ALA A 139 9.53 5.42 0.60
CA ALA A 139 8.69 6.41 -0.07
C ALA A 139 9.48 7.65 -0.52
N ARG A 140 10.42 8.15 0.30
CA ARG A 140 11.29 9.26 -0.09
C ARG A 140 12.23 8.88 -1.23
N ARG A 141 12.74 7.65 -1.24
CA ARG A 141 13.57 7.13 -2.34
C ARG A 141 12.78 7.13 -3.65
N TYR A 142 11.51 6.70 -3.62
CA TYR A 142 10.63 6.78 -4.78
C TYR A 142 10.37 8.22 -5.23
N LEU A 143 10.00 9.12 -4.31
CA LEU A 143 9.71 10.52 -4.64
C LEU A 143 10.92 11.29 -5.18
N ALA A 144 12.13 10.93 -4.76
CA ALA A 144 13.36 11.53 -5.27
C ALA A 144 13.72 11.07 -6.70
N SER A 145 13.12 9.98 -7.19
CA SER A 145 13.30 9.48 -8.54
C SER A 145 12.36 10.18 -9.53
N PRO A 146 12.70 10.35 -10.82
CA PRO A 146 11.74 10.76 -11.85
C PRO A 146 10.81 9.63 -12.30
N ALA A 147 11.02 8.40 -11.84
CA ALA A 147 10.25 7.23 -12.26
C ALA A 147 8.74 7.41 -12.00
N ALA A 148 7.93 6.89 -12.93
CA ALA A 148 6.48 6.83 -12.74
C ALA A 148 6.07 5.76 -11.74
N VAL A 149 6.67 4.57 -11.81
CA VAL A 149 6.29 3.41 -11.00
C VAL A 149 7.40 3.03 -10.03
N GLY A 150 7.02 2.51 -8.87
CA GLY A 150 7.92 1.92 -7.89
C GLY A 150 8.42 0.54 -8.31
N GLU A 151 9.43 0.06 -7.60
CA GLU A 151 10.12 -1.23 -7.86
C GLU A 151 9.13 -2.41 -7.94
N HIS A 152 8.27 -2.56 -6.93
CA HIS A 152 7.31 -3.67 -6.88
C HIS A 152 6.19 -3.58 -7.93
N LEU A 153 5.79 -2.36 -8.31
CA LEU A 153 4.76 -2.16 -9.34
C LEU A 153 5.32 -2.42 -10.73
N ALA A 154 6.57 -2.02 -10.98
CA ALA A 154 7.25 -2.24 -12.25
C ALA A 154 7.26 -3.74 -12.62
N ASP A 155 7.66 -4.60 -11.69
CA ASP A 155 7.72 -6.05 -11.90
C ASP A 155 6.34 -6.65 -12.20
N GLN A 156 5.31 -6.17 -11.50
CA GLN A 156 3.95 -6.67 -11.73
C GLN A 156 3.43 -6.26 -13.11
N LEU A 157 3.74 -5.05 -13.58
CA LEU A 157 3.26 -4.52 -14.87
C LEU A 157 3.87 -5.21 -16.10
N ILE A 158 4.94 -6.00 -15.95
CA ILE A 158 5.60 -6.66 -17.07
C ILE A 158 4.62 -7.55 -17.85
N LEU A 159 3.85 -8.39 -17.17
CA LEU A 159 2.98 -9.37 -17.84
C LEU A 159 1.79 -8.71 -18.56
N PRO A 160 1.05 -7.76 -17.95
CA PRO A 160 -0.07 -7.13 -18.66
C PRO A 160 0.34 -6.20 -19.80
N LEU A 161 1.57 -5.67 -19.78
CA LEU A 161 2.09 -4.81 -20.84
C LEU A 161 2.64 -5.59 -22.05
N ALA A 162 2.82 -6.90 -21.92
CA ALA A 162 3.42 -7.77 -22.95
C ALA A 162 2.49 -8.08 -24.13
#